data_AF-M1BXS9-F1
#
_entry.id   AF-M1BXS9-F1
#
_cell.length_a   1.000
_cell.length_b   1.000
_cell.length_c   1.000
_cell.angle_alpha   90.00
_cell.angle_beta   90.00
_cell.angle_gamma   90.00
#
_symmetry.space_group_name_H-M   'P 1'
#
loop_
_entity.id
_entity.type
_entity.pdbx_description
1 polymer ?
#
loop_
_entity_poly.entity_id
_entity_poly.type
_entity_poly.pdbx_seq_one_letter_code
_entity_poly.pdbx_strand_id
1 'polypeptide(L)'
;MLLNLKLDNLFCNKLASRSQYVFEQTIDKILLHHIGDIVKFDLDLSGVELTPCPDIDRWILYATRNAVKKLKLKMTKDGRVTRGLPFTQINCLRYLILGINLDEMGQTSYTIKLTKSFLNLSKLEIRVYAASDKDETVMKYLDKLEDVVMHSFRGSKSELIFIKLLFTRAPSLIRMNIKLSKGVKEE
;
A
#
# COMPACT_ATOMS: atom_id res chain seq x y z
N MET A 1 10.30 23.68 2.39
CA MET A 1 10.55 22.68 3.44
C MET A 1 9.92 21.37 2.98
N LEU A 2 10.68 20.28 2.89
CA LEU A 2 10.16 18.99 2.41
C LEU A 2 9.58 18.22 3.60
N LEU A 3 8.26 18.05 3.66
CA LEU A 3 7.62 17.38 4.80
C LEU A 3 7.63 15.85 4.62
N ASN A 4 8.00 15.15 5.68
CA ASN A 4 7.82 13.71 5.82
C ASN A 4 6.71 13.47 6.86
N LEU A 5 5.49 13.22 6.40
CA LEU A 5 4.34 12.99 7.27
C LEU A 5 4.24 11.50 7.59
N LYS A 6 4.24 11.15 8.89
CA LYS A 6 4.06 9.78 9.37
C LYS A 6 2.92 9.72 10.38
N LEU A 7 1.87 8.98 10.03
CA LEU A 7 0.73 8.66 10.88
C LEU A 7 0.83 7.17 11.23
N ASP A 8 1.37 6.88 12.41
CA ASP A 8 1.63 5.51 12.83
C ASP A 8 0.42 4.82 13.45
N ASN A 9 0.56 3.52 13.70
CA ASN A 9 -0.53 2.68 14.20
C ASN A 9 -1.07 3.18 15.56
N LEU A 10 -0.21 3.71 16.44
CA LEU A 10 -0.64 4.22 17.74
C LEU A 10 -1.50 5.46 17.59
N PHE A 11 -1.08 6.38 16.71
CA PHE A 11 -1.85 7.57 16.39
C PHE A 11 -3.22 7.21 15.77
N CYS A 12 -3.22 6.35 14.75
CA CYS A 12 -4.44 5.94 14.06
C CYS A 12 -5.41 5.21 15.01
N ASN A 13 -4.91 4.28 15.82
CA ASN A 13 -5.74 3.55 16.80
C ASN A 13 -6.35 4.45 17.86
N LYS A 14 -5.57 5.43 18.35
CA LYS A 14 -6.05 6.37 19.38
C LYS A 14 -7.16 7.27 18.86
N LEU A 15 -7.16 7.60 17.57
CA LEU A 15 -8.23 8.37 16.94
C LEU A 15 -9.43 7.48 16.62
N ALA A 16 -9.19 6.29 16.06
CA ALA A 16 -10.23 5.32 15.72
C ALA A 16 -11.03 4.87 16.95
N SER A 17 -10.36 4.73 18.11
CA SER A 17 -11.02 4.37 19.38
C SER A 17 -11.97 5.45 19.91
N ARG A 18 -11.85 6.70 19.44
CA ARG A 18 -12.79 7.77 19.77
C ARG A 18 -14.04 7.69 18.91
N SER A 19 -13.85 7.54 17.60
CA SER A 19 -14.86 7.14 16.62
C SER A 19 -14.23 7.15 15.22
N GLN A 20 -14.89 6.45 14.29
CA GLN A 20 -14.56 6.53 12.86
C GLN A 20 -14.59 7.97 12.33
N TYR A 21 -15.64 8.73 12.67
CA TYR A 21 -15.81 10.11 12.22
C TYR A 21 -14.66 11.01 12.68
N VAL A 22 -14.26 10.92 13.96
CA VAL A 22 -13.15 11.72 14.50
C VAL A 22 -11.84 11.37 13.81
N PHE A 23 -11.60 10.08 13.55
CA PHE A 23 -10.44 9.65 12.80
C PHE A 23 -10.44 10.26 11.39
N GLU A 24 -11.50 10.06 10.61
CA GLU A 24 -11.54 10.51 9.22
C GLU A 24 -11.41 12.02 9.08
N GLN A 25 -12.16 12.78 9.88
CA GLN A 25 -12.09 14.23 9.91
C GLN A 25 -10.70 14.75 10.28
N THR A 26 -10.01 14.06 11.19
CA THR A 26 -8.67 14.48 11.60
C THR A 26 -7.67 14.28 10.47
N ILE A 27 -7.71 13.14 9.78
CA ILE A 27 -6.84 12.88 8.64
C ILE A 27 -7.13 13.85 7.48
N ASP A 28 -8.41 14.09 7.18
CA ASP A 28 -8.82 15.08 6.17
C ASP A 28 -8.27 16.46 6.49
N LYS A 29 -8.42 16.92 7.74
CA LYS A 29 -7.93 18.23 8.15
C LYS A 29 -6.42 18.33 8.04
N ILE A 30 -5.67 17.30 8.45
CA ILE A 30 -4.21 17.28 8.32
C ILE A 30 -3.80 17.41 6.86
N LEU A 31 -4.40 16.62 5.97
CA LEU A 31 -4.01 16.59 4.55
C LEU A 31 -4.47 17.84 3.78
N LEU A 32 -5.64 18.39 4.10
CA LEU A 32 -6.21 19.56 3.42
C LEU A 32 -5.59 20.89 3.88
N HIS A 33 -5.28 21.02 5.17
CA HIS A 33 -4.74 22.28 5.73
C HIS A 33 -3.21 22.36 5.64
N HIS A 34 -2.53 21.27 5.26
CA HIS A 34 -1.09 21.32 5.09
C HIS A 34 -0.71 22.17 3.87
N ILE A 35 0.01 23.27 4.13
CA ILE A 35 0.61 24.13 3.11
C ILE A 35 2.05 23.67 2.87
N GLY A 36 2.31 23.12 1.69
CA GLY A 36 3.63 22.66 1.27
C GLY A 36 3.62 21.27 0.65
N ASP A 37 4.77 20.87 0.11
CA ASP A 37 4.95 19.56 -0.52
C ASP A 37 5.23 18.50 0.55
N ILE A 38 4.32 17.54 0.67
CA ILE A 38 4.57 16.28 1.36
C ILE A 38 5.40 15.43 0.41
N VAL A 39 6.66 15.16 0.75
CA VAL A 39 7.52 14.33 -0.11
C VAL A 39 7.39 12.86 0.21
N LYS A 40 7.12 12.57 1.49
CA LYS A 40 6.90 11.23 2.01
C LYS A 40 5.65 11.20 2.87
N PHE A 41 4.75 10.26 2.58
CA PHE A 41 3.57 10.01 3.37
C PHE A 41 3.57 8.55 3.85
N ASP A 42 3.65 8.35 5.17
CA ASP A 42 3.55 7.04 5.81
C ASP A 42 2.22 6.97 6.58
N LEU A 43 1.31 6.09 6.18
CA LEU A 43 0.03 5.82 6.83
C LEU A 43 -0.03 4.36 7.28
N ASP A 44 -0.20 4.15 8.60
CA ASP A 44 -0.26 2.81 9.20
C ASP A 44 -1.64 2.56 9.81
N LEU A 45 -2.44 1.73 9.14
CA LEU A 45 -3.79 1.33 9.54
C LEU A 45 -3.81 -0.09 10.14
N SER A 46 -2.66 -0.72 10.39
CA SER A 46 -2.59 -2.15 10.69
C SER A 46 -3.24 -2.60 12.01
N GLY A 47 -3.55 -1.67 12.91
CA GLY A 47 -4.28 -1.93 14.15
C GLY A 47 -5.65 -1.26 14.23
N VAL A 48 -6.11 -0.65 13.13
CA VAL A 48 -7.36 0.09 13.08
C VAL A 48 -8.51 -0.87 12.74
N GLU A 49 -9.47 -1.02 13.65
CA GLU A 49 -10.68 -1.83 13.47
C GLU A 49 -11.85 -0.92 13.08
N LEU A 50 -12.02 -0.62 11.80
CA LEU A 50 -13.08 0.29 11.31
C LEU A 50 -13.96 -0.39 10.26
N THR A 51 -15.28 -0.25 10.41
CA THR A 51 -16.27 -0.76 9.46
C THR A 51 -17.39 0.28 9.22
N PRO A 52 -17.59 0.75 7.97
CA PRO A 52 -16.84 0.45 6.75
C PRO A 52 -15.43 1.06 6.76
N CYS A 53 -14.53 0.52 5.91
CA CYS A 53 -13.15 0.99 5.82
C CYS A 53 -13.09 2.48 5.47
N PRO A 54 -12.18 3.26 6.08
CA PRO A 54 -12.01 4.68 5.78
C PRO A 54 -11.74 4.94 4.30
N ASP A 55 -12.06 6.14 3.83
CA ASP A 55 -11.80 6.56 2.45
C ASP A 55 -10.29 6.81 2.20
N ILE A 56 -9.52 5.71 2.19
CA ILE A 56 -8.07 5.68 1.96
C ILE A 56 -7.74 6.24 0.57
N ASP A 57 -8.62 5.96 -0.42
CA ASP A 57 -8.51 6.46 -1.78
C ASP A 57 -8.44 8.00 -1.80
N ARG A 58 -9.37 8.65 -1.08
CA ARG A 58 -9.37 10.11 -0.92
C ARG A 58 -8.11 10.66 -0.24
N TRP A 59 -7.57 9.98 0.77
CA TRP A 59 -6.33 10.42 1.43
C TRP A 59 -5.09 10.26 0.56
N ILE A 60 -5.01 9.18 -0.22
CA ILE A 60 -3.95 9.01 -1.22
C ILE A 60 -4.04 10.12 -2.25
N LEU A 61 -5.24 10.46 -2.73
CA LEU A 61 -5.44 11.59 -3.64
C LEU A 61 -4.94 12.90 -3.05
N TYR A 62 -5.34 13.24 -1.82
CA TYR A 62 -4.90 14.48 -1.18
C TYR A 62 -3.39 14.54 -0.97
N ALA A 63 -2.80 13.46 -0.47
CA ALA A 63 -1.36 13.40 -0.27
C ALA A 63 -0.61 13.54 -1.61
N THR A 64 -1.07 12.87 -2.67
CA THR A 64 -0.34 12.80 -3.95
C THR A 64 -0.55 14.00 -4.88
N ARG A 65 -1.43 14.96 -4.54
CA ARG A 65 -1.65 16.21 -5.30
C ARG A 65 -0.39 17.07 -5.44
N ASN A 66 0.43 17.14 -4.40
CA ASN A 66 1.53 18.12 -4.28
C ASN A 66 2.92 17.45 -4.24
N ALA A 67 3.19 16.50 -5.14
CA ALA A 67 4.52 15.91 -5.33
C ALA A 67 5.00 14.85 -4.31
N VAL A 68 4.11 14.08 -3.66
CA VAL A 68 4.53 12.87 -2.91
C VAL A 68 5.26 11.92 -3.85
N LYS A 69 6.54 11.68 -3.55
CA LYS A 69 7.40 10.74 -4.29
C LYS A 69 7.44 9.37 -3.63
N LYS A 70 7.18 9.31 -2.33
CA LYS A 70 7.21 8.08 -1.52
C LYS A 70 5.96 7.93 -0.67
N LEU A 71 5.23 6.85 -0.90
CA LEU A 71 4.02 6.50 -0.15
C LEU A 71 4.27 5.16 0.56
N LYS A 72 4.00 5.11 1.86
CA LYS A 72 3.94 3.87 2.61
C LYS A 72 2.55 3.70 3.19
N LEU A 73 1.90 2.62 2.82
CA LEU A 73 0.59 2.25 3.34
C LEU A 73 0.69 0.88 3.99
N LYS A 74 0.25 0.77 5.24
CA LYS A 74 -0.01 -0.53 5.87
C LYS A 74 -1.49 -0.66 6.09
N MET A 75 -2.07 -1.71 5.52
CA MET A 75 -3.51 -1.94 5.53
C MET A 75 -3.95 -2.68 6.80
N THR A 76 -5.26 -2.62 7.08
CA THR A 76 -5.90 -3.32 8.19
C THR A 76 -5.78 -4.84 8.01
N LYS A 77 -5.85 -5.60 9.10
CA LYS A 77 -5.73 -7.08 9.05
C LYS A 77 -7.02 -7.77 8.58
N ASP A 78 -8.16 -7.11 8.72
CA ASP A 78 -9.50 -7.66 8.48
C ASP A 78 -9.87 -7.76 6.99
N GLY A 79 -9.02 -7.21 6.11
CA GLY A 79 -9.19 -7.33 4.68
C GLY A 79 -10.13 -6.34 4.01
N ARG A 80 -10.78 -5.50 4.80
CA ARG A 80 -11.80 -4.62 4.24
C ARG A 80 -11.10 -3.44 3.59
N VAL A 81 -11.11 -3.43 2.26
CA VAL A 81 -10.52 -2.37 1.43
C VAL A 81 -11.60 -1.59 0.70
N THR A 82 -11.31 -0.35 0.34
CA THR A 82 -12.20 0.47 -0.49
C THR A 82 -12.28 -0.07 -1.92
N ARG A 83 -13.24 0.43 -2.72
CA ARG A 83 -13.46 -0.04 -4.10
C ARG A 83 -12.27 0.24 -5.02
N GLY A 84 -11.37 1.14 -4.62
CA GLY A 84 -10.15 1.54 -5.32
C GLY A 84 -10.23 2.98 -5.82
N LEU A 85 -9.06 3.60 -6.03
CA LEU A 85 -8.93 4.96 -6.56
C LEU A 85 -9.74 5.12 -7.86
N PRO A 86 -10.57 6.16 -7.97
CA PRO A 86 -11.35 6.41 -9.17
C PRO A 86 -10.44 6.87 -10.31
N PHE A 87 -9.96 5.96 -11.17
CA PHE A 87 -9.25 6.20 -12.45
C PHE A 87 -8.25 7.38 -12.51
N THR A 88 -7.71 7.81 -11.39
CA THR A 88 -6.86 9.00 -11.29
C THR A 88 -5.43 8.60 -11.55
N GLN A 89 -4.83 9.17 -12.60
CA GLN A 89 -3.43 8.97 -12.92
C GLN A 89 -2.56 9.89 -12.06
N ILE A 90 -1.74 9.28 -11.20
CA ILE A 90 -0.82 9.94 -10.29
C ILE A 90 0.59 9.78 -10.87
N ASN A 91 1.16 10.88 -11.35
CA ASN A 91 2.46 10.90 -12.05
C ASN A 91 3.66 11.12 -11.12
N CYS A 92 3.41 11.58 -9.90
CA CYS A 92 4.47 12.03 -8.99
C CYS A 92 5.08 10.88 -8.18
N LEU A 93 4.33 9.80 -7.95
CA LEU A 93 4.74 8.71 -7.09
C LEU A 93 5.75 7.79 -7.80
N ARG A 94 6.91 7.58 -7.17
CA ARG A 94 7.97 6.70 -7.69
C ARG A 94 8.25 5.50 -6.80
N TYR A 95 7.96 5.61 -5.51
CA TYR A 95 8.20 4.55 -4.53
C TYR A 95 6.94 4.29 -3.70
N LEU A 96 6.42 3.07 -3.83
CA LEU A 96 5.32 2.56 -3.02
C LEU A 96 5.81 1.47 -2.07
N ILE A 97 5.47 1.58 -0.79
CA ILE A 97 5.66 0.54 0.22
C ILE A 97 4.28 0.09 0.70
N LEU A 98 3.95 -1.18 0.52
CA LEU A 98 2.70 -1.78 0.95
C LEU A 98 2.93 -2.82 2.03
N GLY A 99 2.22 -2.69 3.15
CA GLY A 99 2.01 -3.79 4.10
C GLY A 99 0.64 -4.37 3.86
N ILE A 100 0.58 -5.57 3.28
CA ILE A 100 -0.67 -6.22 2.85
C ILE A 100 -0.70 -7.69 3.23
N ASN A 101 -1.91 -8.23 3.31
CA ASN A 101 -2.17 -9.65 3.43
C ASN A 101 -2.50 -10.22 2.05
N LEU A 102 -1.67 -11.14 1.53
CA LEU A 102 -1.85 -11.66 0.16
C LEU A 102 -2.95 -12.73 0.06
N ASP A 103 -3.45 -13.29 1.17
CA ASP A 103 -4.65 -14.17 1.21
C ASP A 103 -5.92 -13.43 0.99
N GLU A 104 -5.86 -12.12 1.23
CA GLU A 104 -7.02 -11.31 1.30
C GLU A 104 -7.22 -10.70 -0.08
N MET A 105 -8.14 -11.33 -0.83
CA MET A 105 -8.40 -11.00 -2.23
C MET A 105 -8.72 -9.51 -2.42
N GLY A 106 -9.35 -8.88 -1.41
CA GLY A 106 -9.56 -7.43 -1.36
C GLY A 106 -8.24 -6.68 -1.46
N GLN A 107 -7.31 -6.89 -0.53
CA GLN A 107 -5.99 -6.26 -0.50
C GLN A 107 -5.14 -6.56 -1.73
N THR A 108 -5.16 -7.78 -2.24
CA THR A 108 -4.42 -8.12 -3.47
C THR A 108 -5.00 -7.37 -4.67
N SER A 109 -6.33 -7.40 -4.84
CA SER A 109 -7.02 -6.67 -5.92
C SER A 109 -6.83 -5.16 -5.79
N TYR A 110 -6.90 -4.63 -4.58
CA TYR A 110 -6.70 -3.22 -4.27
C TYR A 110 -5.25 -2.78 -4.52
N THR A 111 -4.26 -3.60 -4.14
CA THR A 111 -2.85 -3.36 -4.45
C THR A 111 -2.65 -3.23 -5.95
N ILE A 112 -3.25 -4.13 -6.73
CA ILE A 112 -3.21 -4.08 -8.19
C ILE A 112 -3.93 -2.84 -8.73
N LYS A 113 -5.05 -2.41 -8.14
CA LYS A 113 -5.75 -1.16 -8.53
C LYS A 113 -4.94 0.09 -8.20
N LEU A 114 -4.27 0.11 -7.04
CA LEU A 114 -3.39 1.19 -6.63
C LEU A 114 -2.20 1.32 -7.56
N THR A 115 -1.50 0.22 -7.86
CA THR A 115 -0.34 0.27 -8.78
C THR A 115 -0.73 0.78 -10.16
N LYS A 116 -1.93 0.45 -10.67
CA LYS A 116 -2.47 1.02 -11.94
C LYS A 116 -2.61 2.55 -11.91
N SER A 117 -2.79 3.14 -10.73
CA SER A 117 -2.99 4.58 -10.59
C SER A 117 -1.66 5.35 -10.65
N PHE A 118 -0.49 4.69 -10.54
CA PHE A 118 0.82 5.33 -10.43
C PHE A 118 1.67 5.17 -11.70
N LEU A 119 1.62 6.13 -12.62
CA LEU A 119 2.23 6.00 -13.97
C LEU A 119 3.76 6.00 -14.02
N ASN A 120 4.43 6.42 -12.95
CA ASN A 120 5.90 6.51 -12.87
C ASN A 120 6.46 5.70 -11.69
N LEU A 121 5.73 4.67 -11.26
CA LEU A 121 6.14 3.79 -10.18
C LEU A 121 7.32 2.92 -10.62
N SER A 122 8.53 3.25 -10.15
CA SER A 122 9.73 2.47 -10.45
C SER A 122 10.12 1.50 -9.33
N LYS A 123 9.67 1.75 -8.09
CA LYS A 123 9.99 0.93 -6.93
C LYS A 123 8.77 0.50 -6.13
N LEU A 124 8.65 -0.80 -5.88
CA LEU A 124 7.60 -1.41 -5.08
C LEU A 124 8.20 -2.28 -3.96
N GLU A 125 7.87 -1.97 -2.71
CA GLU A 125 8.20 -2.81 -1.54
C GLU A 125 6.93 -3.40 -0.96
N ILE A 126 6.89 -4.72 -0.79
CA ILE A 126 5.75 -5.44 -0.23
C ILE A 126 6.18 -6.15 1.04
N ARG A 127 5.38 -5.99 2.11
CA ARG A 127 5.53 -6.69 3.39
C ARG A 127 4.29 -7.56 3.58
N VAL A 128 4.49 -8.88 3.55
CA VAL A 128 3.43 -9.90 3.58
C VAL A 128 3.21 -10.41 5.01
N TYR A 129 1.94 -10.63 5.39
CA TYR A 129 1.57 -11.11 6.74
C TYR A 129 0.89 -12.50 6.76
N ALA A 130 0.26 -12.97 5.67
CA ALA A 130 -0.12 -14.35 5.32
C ALA A 130 -0.45 -14.43 3.79
N ALA A 131 -0.75 -15.62 3.22
CA ALA A 131 -1.17 -15.77 1.80
C ALA A 131 -2.12 -16.96 1.44
N SER A 132 -3.17 -16.71 0.63
CA SER A 132 -4.16 -17.67 0.05
C SER A 132 -4.73 -17.22 -1.32
N ASP A 133 -5.27 -18.17 -2.08
CA ASP A 133 -5.48 -18.16 -3.54
C ASP A 133 -6.79 -17.47 -3.99
N LYS A 134 -6.71 -16.59 -5.02
CA LYS A 134 -7.45 -16.72 -6.31
C LYS A 134 -7.34 -15.49 -7.24
N ASP A 135 -7.38 -15.86 -8.53
CA ASP A 135 -7.76 -15.12 -9.74
C ASP A 135 -6.68 -14.37 -10.56
N GLU A 136 -6.77 -14.58 -11.88
CA GLU A 136 -5.74 -14.39 -12.91
C GLU A 136 -6.08 -13.26 -13.90
N THR A 137 -7.16 -12.53 -13.66
CA THR A 137 -7.64 -11.55 -14.64
C THR A 137 -7.09 -10.15 -14.36
N VAL A 138 -6.63 -9.49 -15.42
CA VAL A 138 -6.14 -8.09 -15.54
C VAL A 138 -4.62 -7.98 -15.54
N MET A 139 -3.95 -7.66 -16.67
CA MET A 139 -2.64 -6.94 -16.64
C MET A 139 -2.13 -6.49 -18.03
N LYS A 140 -1.96 -5.17 -18.21
CA LYS A 140 -1.11 -4.57 -19.28
C LYS A 140 -0.14 -3.49 -18.74
N TYR A 141 -0.05 -3.26 -17.42
CA TYR A 141 0.44 -1.97 -16.85
C TYR A 141 1.56 -2.06 -15.80
N LEU A 142 2.33 -3.15 -15.74
CA LEU A 142 3.51 -3.25 -14.85
C LEU A 142 4.83 -3.01 -15.59
N ASP A 143 4.76 -2.45 -16.80
CA ASP A 143 5.85 -2.29 -17.75
C ASP A 143 7.00 -1.41 -17.27
N LYS A 144 6.79 -0.48 -16.34
CA LYS A 144 7.82 0.44 -15.82
C LYS A 144 8.43 0.04 -14.47
N LEU A 145 8.01 -1.08 -13.89
CA LEU A 145 8.48 -1.49 -12.57
C LEU A 145 9.91 -2.04 -12.65
N GLU A 146 10.86 -1.42 -11.94
CA GLU A 146 12.29 -1.75 -12.04
C GLU A 146 12.82 -2.50 -10.81
N ASP A 147 12.32 -2.19 -9.62
CA ASP A 147 12.84 -2.70 -8.34
C ASP A 147 11.70 -3.20 -7.44
N VAL A 148 11.75 -4.48 -7.11
CA VAL A 148 10.81 -5.13 -6.19
C VAL A 148 11.53 -5.71 -4.99
N VAL A 149 11.03 -5.39 -3.79
CA VAL A 149 11.49 -6.02 -2.53
C VAL A 149 10.31 -6.67 -1.83
N MET A 150 10.38 -7.99 -1.62
CA MET A 150 9.42 -8.77 -0.84
C MET A 150 10.02 -9.12 0.52
N HIS A 151 9.34 -8.73 1.58
CA HIS A 151 9.70 -9.06 2.95
C HIS A 151 8.78 -10.13 3.54
N SER A 152 9.33 -10.92 4.46
CA SER A 152 8.60 -11.96 5.19
C SER A 152 8.05 -13.07 4.29
N PHE A 153 8.78 -13.40 3.22
CA PHE A 153 8.39 -14.44 2.27
C PHE A 153 8.27 -15.80 2.97
N ARG A 154 7.12 -16.46 2.83
CA ARG A 154 6.85 -17.78 3.42
C ARG A 154 6.79 -18.92 2.41
N GLY A 155 6.82 -18.62 1.11
CA GLY A 155 6.73 -19.63 0.05
C GLY A 155 5.31 -20.14 -0.21
N SER A 156 4.30 -19.37 0.21
CA SER A 156 2.90 -19.66 -0.08
C SER A 156 2.60 -19.66 -1.58
N LYS A 157 1.51 -20.33 -1.98
CA LYS A 157 1.07 -20.38 -3.37
C LYS A 157 0.80 -18.98 -3.95
N SER A 158 0.18 -18.07 -3.19
CA SER A 158 -0.12 -16.71 -3.68
C SER A 158 1.13 -15.85 -3.81
N GLU A 159 2.10 -15.97 -2.91
CA GLU A 159 3.39 -15.28 -3.08
C GLU A 159 4.09 -15.77 -4.34
N LEU A 160 4.06 -17.08 -4.62
CA LEU A 160 4.63 -17.65 -5.85
C LEU A 160 3.87 -17.20 -7.11
N ILE A 161 2.54 -17.13 -7.06
CA ILE A 161 1.73 -16.57 -8.16
C ILE A 161 2.06 -15.10 -8.38
N PHE A 162 2.19 -14.32 -7.31
CA PHE A 162 2.55 -12.91 -7.40
C PHE A 162 3.95 -12.73 -8.00
N ILE A 163 4.92 -13.55 -7.58
CA ILE A 163 6.27 -13.58 -8.19
C ILE A 163 6.17 -13.91 -9.68
N LYS A 164 5.47 -14.99 -10.04
CA LYS A 164 5.25 -15.39 -11.45
C LYS A 164 4.62 -14.25 -12.26
N LEU A 165 3.64 -13.55 -11.67
CA LEU A 165 2.96 -12.42 -12.29
C LEU A 165 3.93 -11.25 -12.55
N LEU A 166 4.78 -10.91 -11.59
CA LEU A 166 5.82 -9.88 -11.75
C LEU A 166 6.74 -10.22 -12.92
N PHE A 167 7.27 -11.45 -12.97
CA PHE A 167 8.13 -11.89 -14.07
C PHE A 167 7.43 -11.91 -15.43
N THR A 168 6.13 -12.17 -15.46
CA THR A 168 5.36 -12.21 -16.70
C THR A 168 5.01 -10.81 -17.22
N ARG A 169 4.87 -9.82 -16.33
CA ARG A 169 4.22 -8.54 -16.68
C ARG A 169 5.04 -7.29 -16.36
N ALA A 170 6.21 -7.41 -15.73
CA ALA A 170 7.15 -6.31 -15.50
C ALA A 170 8.41 -6.47 -16.37
N PRO A 171 8.34 -6.23 -17.70
CA PRO A 171 9.50 -6.34 -18.59
C PRO A 171 10.67 -5.42 -18.22
N SER A 172 10.43 -4.31 -17.53
CA SER A 172 11.52 -3.42 -17.06
C SER A 172 12.09 -3.81 -15.70
N LEU A 173 11.73 -4.98 -15.13
CA LEU A 173 12.21 -5.40 -13.82
C LEU A 173 13.71 -5.71 -13.86
N ILE A 174 14.51 -4.88 -13.18
CA ILE A 174 15.97 -5.01 -13.11
C ILE A 174 16.40 -5.74 -11.83
N ARG A 175 15.69 -5.51 -10.73
CA ARG A 175 16.04 -6.06 -9.41
C ARG A 175 14.82 -6.64 -8.70
N MET A 176 14.98 -7.86 -8.20
CA MET A 176 14.02 -8.50 -7.31
C MET A 176 14.75 -9.06 -6.09
N ASN A 177 14.32 -8.67 -4.88
CA ASN A 177 14.90 -9.12 -3.62
C ASN A 177 13.81 -9.76 -2.75
N ILE A 178 13.96 -11.05 -2.45
CA ILE A 178 13.02 -11.82 -1.63
C ILE A 178 13.70 -12.14 -0.31
N LYS A 179 13.10 -11.70 0.80
CA LYS A 179 13.63 -11.87 2.15
C LYS A 179 12.69 -12.77 2.95
N LEU A 180 13.21 -13.92 3.38
CA LEU A 180 12.50 -14.89 4.22
C LEU A 180 12.11 -14.28 5.57
N SER A 181 10.99 -14.72 6.14
CA SER A 181 10.71 -14.45 7.55
C SER A 181 11.77 -15.14 8.41
N LYS A 182 12.46 -14.39 9.29
CA LYS A 182 13.29 -15.03 10.31
C LYS A 182 12.38 -15.93 11.14
N GLY A 183 12.64 -17.23 11.15
CA GLY A 183 11.96 -18.15 12.06
C GLY A 183 12.10 -17.60 13.48
N VAL A 184 10.98 -17.53 14.21
CA VAL A 184 11.04 -17.38 15.66
C VAL A 184 11.85 -18.58 16.13
N LYS A 185 13.05 -18.36 16.68
CA LYS A 185 13.67 -19.39 17.50
C LYS A 185 12.78 -19.50 18.72
N GLU A 186 12.08 -20.61 18.84
CA GLU A 186 11.49 -21.03 20.10
C GLU A 186 12.67 -21.26 21.06
N GLU A 187 12.83 -20.37 22.02
CA GLU A 187 13.59 -20.58 23.26
C GLU A 187 12.58 -20.67 24.41
#